data_AF-A0A1Y1M8J4-F1
#
_entry.id   AF-A0A1Y1M8J4-F1
#
_cell.length_a   1.000
_cell.length_b   1.000
_cell.length_c   1.000
_cell.angle_alpha   90.00
_cell.angle_beta   90.00
_cell.angle_gamma   90.00
#
_symmetry.space_group_name_H-M   'P 1'
#
loop_
_entity.id
_entity.type
_entity.pdbx_description
1 polymer ?
#
loop_
_entity_poly.entity_id
_entity_poly.type
_entity_poly.pdbx_seq_one_letter_code
_entity_poly.pdbx_strand_id
1 'polypeptide(L)'
;DLVRIETRSQILFSFLSVGWGILSDIDIESEGLRALGEPRYVLWSLARIIGLKSYSGKVYYLPADATITPFEKKYEPLRSKSKVDLPSEVLLETTDTRQRLDSWYSAASRRSAYFSTTGSSYQSTNESAGEEPRMYGPASQLPCITAALPSNWKCLAGRFIMVHASYQTHIGTDLFVAPQSKLNDGLIWLLVIHASASRSQVVQFLLRLSSGSHINSNGWDDIIKIFPVRAFRIEPEVNEAPGYMTVDGEVVEYGPIQAEIFPGLIKVMVP
;
A
#
# COMPACT_ATOMS: atom_id res chain seq x y z
N ASP A 1 -4.84 13.62 0.15
CA ASP A 1 -4.61 12.67 1.27
C ASP A 1 -3.19 12.15 1.20
N LEU A 2 -2.66 11.60 2.29
CA LEU A 2 -1.38 10.88 2.27
C LEU A 2 -1.62 9.46 2.77
N VAL A 3 -1.05 8.47 2.09
CA VAL A 3 -1.21 7.06 2.45
C VAL A 3 0.08 6.54 3.04
N ARG A 4 0.01 6.00 4.26
CA ARG A 4 1.11 5.27 4.87
C ARG A 4 1.07 3.85 4.36
N ILE A 5 2.18 3.38 3.80
CA ILE A 5 2.34 2.04 3.27
C ILE A 5 3.37 1.32 4.13
N GLU A 6 3.07 0.10 4.52
CA GLU A 6 3.95 -0.80 5.23
C GLU A 6 4.23 -2.02 4.34
N THR A 7 5.49 -2.26 4.02
CA THR A 7 5.95 -3.45 3.30
C THR A 7 6.57 -4.44 4.29
N ARG A 8 7.27 -5.48 3.80
CA ARG A 8 8.06 -6.36 4.66
C ARG A 8 9.27 -5.69 5.30
N SER A 9 9.88 -4.77 4.58
CA SER A 9 11.18 -4.21 4.90
C SER A 9 11.13 -2.74 5.34
N GLN A 10 10.11 -1.98 4.96
CA GLN A 10 10.08 -0.54 5.18
C GLN A 10 8.66 0.04 5.30
N ILE A 11 8.60 1.29 5.78
CA ILE A 11 7.40 2.11 5.78
C ILE A 11 7.63 3.22 4.76
N LEU A 12 6.67 3.40 3.86
CA LEU A 12 6.66 4.38 2.79
C LEU A 12 5.45 5.31 2.95
N PHE A 13 5.53 6.48 2.34
CA PHE A 13 4.37 7.36 2.18
C PHE A 13 4.14 7.57 0.70
N SER A 14 2.87 7.54 0.31
CA SER A 14 2.45 7.58 -1.08
C SER A 14 1.27 8.52 -1.23
N PHE A 15 1.26 9.27 -2.34
CA PHE A 15 0.24 10.30 -2.61
C PHE A 15 -0.52 10.05 -3.92
N LEU A 16 -0.11 9.07 -4.73
CA LEU A 16 -0.71 8.76 -6.02
C LEU A 16 -1.41 7.40 -6.03
N SER A 17 -0.65 6.30 -5.91
CA SER A 17 -1.20 4.95 -6.11
C SER A 17 -0.32 3.80 -5.63
N VAL A 18 -0.92 2.62 -5.50
CA VAL A 18 -0.24 1.32 -5.37
C VAL A 18 -0.76 0.37 -6.43
N GLY A 19 0.15 -0.30 -7.14
CA GLY A 19 -0.21 -1.25 -8.19
C GLY A 19 0.35 -2.66 -7.95
N TRP A 20 -0.43 -3.66 -8.34
CA TRP A 20 0.00 -5.05 -8.46
C TRP A 20 -0.66 -5.68 -9.70
N GLY A 21 0.15 -6.24 -10.59
CA GLY A 21 -0.30 -6.93 -11.80
C GLY A 21 -0.19 -6.08 -13.07
N ILE A 22 -1.12 -6.26 -14.02
CA ILE A 22 -0.92 -5.83 -15.42
C ILE A 22 -0.51 -4.35 -15.59
N LEU A 23 -1.09 -3.41 -14.83
CA LEU A 23 -0.70 -1.99 -14.94
C LEU A 23 0.74 -1.75 -14.46
N SER A 24 1.13 -2.37 -13.33
CA SER A 24 2.51 -2.31 -12.85
C SER A 24 3.48 -2.99 -13.82
N ASP A 25 3.09 -4.11 -14.42
CA ASP A 25 3.92 -4.78 -15.44
C ASP A 25 4.12 -3.90 -16.68
N ILE A 26 3.05 -3.25 -17.16
CA ILE A 26 3.11 -2.34 -18.30
C ILE A 26 4.00 -1.14 -17.99
N ASP A 27 3.81 -0.52 -16.82
CA ASP A 27 4.56 0.68 -16.43
C ASP A 27 6.07 0.40 -16.43
N ILE A 28 6.49 -0.67 -15.75
CA ILE A 28 7.90 -1.04 -15.61
C ILE A 28 8.51 -1.56 -16.91
N GLU A 29 7.85 -2.45 -17.63
CA GLU A 29 8.44 -3.06 -18.82
C GLU A 29 8.43 -2.11 -20.03
N SER A 30 7.51 -1.15 -20.04
CA SER A 30 7.48 -0.12 -21.08
C SER A 30 8.62 0.88 -21.01
N GLU A 31 9.39 0.90 -19.92
CA GLU A 31 10.63 1.68 -19.81
C GLU A 31 11.66 1.31 -20.89
N GLY A 32 11.68 0.07 -21.36
CA GLY A 32 12.54 -0.34 -22.48
C GLY A 32 12.20 0.38 -23.80
N LEU A 33 10.99 0.93 -23.93
CA LEU A 33 10.52 1.68 -25.09
C LEU A 33 10.38 3.18 -24.81
N ARG A 34 11.09 3.71 -23.80
CA ARG A 34 11.02 5.13 -23.42
C ARG A 34 11.28 6.10 -24.59
N ALA A 35 12.08 5.68 -25.57
CA ALA A 35 12.35 6.46 -26.79
C ALA A 35 11.11 6.72 -27.66
N LEU A 36 10.06 5.91 -27.55
CA LEU A 36 8.82 6.07 -28.32
C LEU A 36 7.84 7.07 -27.68
N GLY A 37 8.09 7.54 -26.46
CA GLY A 37 7.17 8.40 -25.72
C GLY A 37 5.89 7.67 -25.28
N GLU A 38 4.76 8.38 -25.18
CA GLU A 38 3.47 7.86 -24.71
C GLU A 38 2.95 6.59 -25.41
N PRO A 39 3.13 6.40 -26.74
CA PRO A 39 2.75 5.17 -27.43
C PRO A 39 3.32 3.88 -26.81
N ARG A 40 4.41 3.96 -26.04
CA ARG A 40 5.01 2.81 -25.35
C ARG A 40 4.01 2.04 -24.49
N TYR A 41 3.11 2.74 -23.81
CA TYR A 41 2.13 2.15 -22.93
C TYR A 41 1.10 1.34 -23.71
N VAL A 42 0.66 1.84 -24.86
CA VAL A 42 -0.31 1.16 -25.74
C VAL A 42 0.29 -0.09 -26.35
N LEU A 43 1.51 0.01 -26.90
CA LEU A 43 2.21 -1.13 -27.51
C LEU A 43 2.46 -2.25 -26.50
N TRP A 44 2.94 -1.91 -25.31
CA TRP A 44 3.16 -2.89 -24.25
C TRP A 44 1.86 -3.46 -23.69
N SER A 45 0.81 -2.65 -23.57
CA SER A 45 -0.52 -3.14 -23.18
C SER A 45 -1.00 -4.24 -24.12
N LEU A 46 -0.89 -4.05 -25.44
CA LEU A 46 -1.28 -5.07 -26.41
C LEU A 46 -0.44 -6.34 -26.29
N ALA A 47 0.88 -6.21 -26.13
CA ALA A 47 1.77 -7.35 -25.92
C ALA A 47 1.40 -8.13 -24.64
N ARG A 48 1.11 -7.42 -23.54
CA ARG A 48 0.70 -7.99 -22.26
C ARG A 48 -0.67 -8.66 -22.31
N ILE A 49 -1.60 -8.18 -23.14
CA ILE A 49 -2.90 -8.83 -23.35
C ILE A 49 -2.76 -10.18 -24.07
N ILE A 50 -1.84 -10.29 -25.04
CA ILE A 50 -1.56 -11.56 -25.72
C ILE A 50 -1.03 -12.58 -24.71
N GLY A 51 -0.06 -12.17 -23.89
CA GLY A 51 0.54 -12.96 -22.80
C GLY A 51 -0.06 -12.67 -21.42
N LEU A 52 -1.39 -12.56 -21.32
CA LEU A 52 -2.07 -12.13 -20.09
C LEU A 52 -1.70 -13.01 -18.90
N LYS A 53 -1.06 -12.40 -17.90
CA LYS A 53 -0.71 -13.03 -16.63
C LYS A 53 -1.83 -12.81 -15.62
N SER A 54 -1.93 -13.75 -14.67
CA SER A 54 -2.77 -13.60 -13.49
C SER A 54 -1.97 -14.01 -12.27
N TYR A 55 -2.25 -13.36 -11.15
CA TYR A 55 -1.51 -13.45 -9.91
C TYR A 55 -2.42 -13.97 -8.80
N SER A 56 -2.01 -15.03 -8.11
CA SER A 56 -2.75 -15.54 -6.94
C SER A 56 -2.44 -14.70 -5.70
N GLY A 57 -3.46 -14.45 -4.88
CA GLY A 57 -3.28 -13.82 -3.59
C GLY A 57 -4.57 -13.49 -2.88
N LYS A 58 -4.44 -12.71 -1.80
CA LYS A 58 -5.55 -12.22 -1.00
C LYS A 58 -5.50 -10.71 -0.90
N VAL A 59 -6.64 -10.07 -1.12
CA VAL A 59 -6.82 -8.62 -0.96
C VAL A 59 -7.80 -8.40 0.17
N TYR A 60 -7.30 -7.93 1.30
CA TYR A 60 -8.12 -7.49 2.41
C TYR A 60 -8.35 -6.00 2.32
N TYR A 61 -9.53 -5.54 2.70
CA TYR A 61 -9.84 -4.12 2.71
C TYR A 61 -10.85 -3.75 3.80
N LEU A 62 -10.75 -2.51 4.25
CA LEU A 62 -11.70 -1.89 5.14
C LEU A 62 -12.63 -0.97 4.33
N PRO A 63 -13.92 -1.30 4.15
CA PRO A 63 -14.86 -0.48 3.38
C PRO A 63 -14.96 0.95 3.90
N ALA A 64 -15.26 1.92 3.02
CA ALA A 64 -15.43 3.32 3.38
C ALA A 64 -16.43 3.57 4.54
N ASP A 65 -17.51 2.79 4.55
CA ASP A 65 -18.61 2.87 5.53
C ASP A 65 -18.29 2.17 6.86
N ALA A 66 -17.20 1.40 6.92
CA ALA A 66 -16.82 0.68 8.13
C ALA A 66 -16.12 1.63 9.11
N THR A 67 -16.53 1.57 10.38
CA THR A 67 -15.82 2.26 11.46
C THR A 67 -14.44 1.63 11.65
N ILE A 68 -13.39 2.46 11.66
CA ILE A 68 -12.06 2.00 12.08
C ILE A 68 -12.17 1.72 13.58
N THR A 69 -12.23 0.44 13.95
CA THR A 69 -12.03 0.03 15.34
C THR A 69 -10.54 0.14 15.60
N PRO A 70 -10.07 1.07 16.46
CA PRO A 70 -8.66 1.15 16.80
C PRO A 70 -8.23 -0.23 17.30
N PHE A 71 -7.10 -0.73 16.81
CA PHE A 71 -6.53 -1.93 17.37
C PHE A 71 -6.18 -1.65 18.84
N GLU A 72 -7.04 -2.08 19.77
CA GLU A 72 -6.71 -2.09 21.18
C GLU A 72 -5.51 -3.03 21.33
N LYS A 73 -4.33 -2.45 21.58
CA LYS A 73 -3.24 -3.21 22.19
C LYS A 73 -3.78 -3.69 23.53
N LYS A 74 -4.27 -4.94 23.60
CA LYS A 74 -4.46 -5.63 24.88
C LYS A 74 -3.09 -5.80 25.51
N TYR A 75 -2.61 -4.76 26.16
CA TYR A 75 -1.69 -4.92 27.27
C TYR A 75 -2.52 -5.50 28.39
N GLU A 76 -2.56 -6.82 28.51
CA GLU A 76 -2.78 -7.39 29.83
C GLU A 76 -1.57 -6.93 30.67
N PRO A 77 -1.77 -6.12 31.72
CA PRO A 77 -0.69 -5.91 32.65
C PRO A 77 -0.45 -7.27 33.30
N LEU A 78 0.63 -7.94 32.90
CA LEU A 78 1.22 -8.99 33.71
C LEU A 78 1.58 -8.33 35.03
N ARG A 79 0.65 -8.39 35.97
CA ARG A 79 0.84 -8.06 37.38
C ARG A 79 1.72 -9.17 37.96
N SER A 80 2.97 -9.20 37.55
CA SER A 80 3.99 -10.05 38.15
C SER A 80 4.33 -9.44 39.50
N LYS A 81 3.61 -9.88 40.53
CA LYS A 81 4.08 -9.79 41.91
C LYS A 81 5.30 -10.71 42.04
N SER A 82 6.46 -10.22 41.63
CA SER A 82 7.73 -10.83 42.01
C SER A 82 8.86 -9.85 41.69
N LYS A 83 9.58 -9.45 42.74
CA LYS A 83 10.97 -8.98 42.63
C LYS A 83 11.75 -10.13 42.01
N VAL A 84 11.99 -10.07 40.71
CA VAL A 84 12.99 -10.90 40.05
C VAL A 84 13.86 -9.94 39.27
N ASP A 85 15.12 -9.85 39.68
CA ASP A 85 16.16 -9.18 38.91
C ASP A 85 16.27 -9.90 37.56
N LEU A 86 15.73 -9.31 36.49
CA LEU A 86 15.96 -9.81 35.15
C LEU A 86 17.28 -9.22 34.62
N PRO A 87 18.25 -10.04 34.18
CA PRO A 87 19.44 -9.55 33.54
C PRO A 87 19.06 -8.79 32.25
N SER A 88 19.68 -7.63 32.09
CA SER A 88 19.65 -6.82 30.89
C SER A 88 20.32 -7.57 29.74
N GLU A 89 19.58 -8.45 29.08
CA GLU A 89 19.68 -8.86 27.67
C GLU A 89 18.74 -10.05 27.45
N VAL A 90 17.46 -9.76 27.17
CA VAL A 90 16.58 -10.74 26.54
C VAL A 90 16.59 -10.47 25.06
N LEU A 91 17.56 -11.08 24.37
CA LEU A 91 17.57 -11.24 22.93
C LEU A 91 16.40 -12.18 22.57
N LEU A 92 15.22 -11.61 22.29
CA LEU A 92 14.11 -12.36 21.71
C LEU A 92 14.44 -12.59 20.23
N GLU A 93 15.23 -13.62 19.96
CA GLU A 93 15.35 -14.21 18.62
C GLU A 93 14.02 -14.87 18.28
N THR A 94 13.10 -14.11 17.69
CA THR A 94 12.02 -14.70 16.90
C THR A 94 12.64 -15.25 15.63
N THR A 95 12.39 -16.52 15.35
CA THR A 95 12.91 -17.34 14.25
C THR A 95 12.54 -16.90 12.83
N ASP A 96 12.14 -15.65 12.63
CA ASP A 96 12.13 -14.96 11.34
C ASP A 96 12.59 -13.52 11.56
N THR A 97 13.78 -13.20 11.05
CA THR A 97 14.52 -11.97 11.28
C THR A 97 13.90 -10.77 10.54
N ARG A 98 12.80 -10.22 11.07
CA ARG A 98 12.31 -8.88 10.70
C ARG A 98 12.65 -7.87 11.78
N GLN A 99 13.38 -6.82 11.40
CA GLN A 99 13.61 -5.65 12.28
C GLN A 99 12.29 -4.89 12.52
N ARG A 100 12.06 -4.48 13.77
CA ARG A 100 10.85 -3.77 14.20
C ARG A 100 10.82 -2.35 13.61
N LEU A 101 9.99 -2.13 12.58
CA LEU A 101 9.90 -0.87 11.83
C LEU A 101 9.12 0.24 12.56
N ASP A 102 8.29 -0.12 13.55
CA ASP A 102 7.51 0.81 14.37
C ASP A 102 8.28 1.34 15.59
N SER A 103 9.62 1.31 15.57
CA SER A 103 10.48 1.76 16.68
C SER A 103 10.23 3.22 17.11
N TRP A 104 9.58 4.01 16.26
CA TRP A 104 9.13 5.39 16.50
C TRP A 104 7.98 5.52 17.50
N TYR A 105 7.15 4.49 17.67
CA TYR A 105 5.94 4.53 18.52
C TYR A 105 6.09 3.82 19.87
N SER A 106 7.29 3.33 20.19
CA SER A 106 7.56 2.62 21.43
C SER A 106 8.29 3.53 22.40
N ALA A 107 7.62 3.96 23.47
CA ALA A 107 8.17 4.76 24.57
C ALA A 107 9.41 4.13 25.26
N ALA A 108 9.77 2.89 24.93
CA ALA A 108 10.94 2.17 25.44
C ALA A 108 12.12 2.04 24.45
N SER A 109 12.02 2.57 23.22
CA SER A 109 13.09 2.39 22.21
C SER A 109 14.15 3.50 22.30
N ARG A 110 15.24 3.25 23.04
CA ARG A 110 16.42 4.14 23.13
C ARG A 110 17.40 4.03 21.95
N ARG A 111 16.96 3.61 20.76
CA ARG A 111 17.82 3.56 19.56
C ARG A 111 17.13 4.20 18.35
N SER A 112 17.57 5.41 18.01
CA SER A 112 17.24 6.15 16.80
C SER A 112 18.00 5.57 15.60
N ALA A 113 17.32 5.39 14.46
CA ALA A 113 17.95 5.06 13.18
C ALA A 113 17.86 6.27 12.25
N TYR A 114 19.04 6.78 11.90
CA TYR A 114 19.28 7.91 11.02
C TYR A 114 19.37 7.41 9.57
N PHE A 115 18.69 8.07 8.63
CA PHE A 115 19.02 7.96 7.21
C PHE A 115 19.78 9.23 6.80
N SER A 116 21.07 9.05 6.51
CA SER A 116 22.00 10.14 6.19
C SER A 116 21.81 10.64 4.77
N THR A 117 21.48 11.92 4.60
CA THR A 117 21.87 12.68 3.41
C THR A 117 23.29 13.19 3.61
N THR A 118 24.19 12.95 2.65
CA THR A 118 25.55 13.48 2.63
C THR A 118 25.54 15.00 2.75
N GLY A 119 25.91 15.53 3.91
CA GLY A 119 26.10 16.97 4.14
C GLY A 119 25.41 17.58 5.37
N SER A 120 24.64 16.82 6.17
CA SER A 120 24.06 17.37 7.42
C SER A 120 25.08 17.32 8.56
N SER A 121 25.37 18.48 9.15
CA SER A 121 26.21 18.62 10.35
C SER A 121 25.65 17.78 11.51
N TYR A 122 26.52 16.95 12.09
CA TYR A 122 26.24 16.18 13.31
C TYR A 122 26.19 17.13 14.50
N GLN A 123 24.99 17.44 14.99
CA GLN A 123 24.85 18.08 16.29
C GLN A 123 23.83 17.30 17.10
N SER A 124 24.32 16.32 17.86
CA SER A 124 23.56 15.75 18.96
C SER A 124 23.40 16.84 20.02
N THR A 125 22.22 17.43 20.12
CA THR A 125 21.87 18.21 21.31
C THR A 125 21.72 17.22 22.47
N ASN A 126 22.80 17.05 23.23
CA ASN A 126 22.69 16.63 24.61
C ASN A 126 22.05 17.80 25.37
N GLU A 127 20.75 17.73 25.65
CA GLU A 127 19.97 18.55 26.59
C GLU A 127 18.49 18.23 26.33
N SER A 128 17.58 17.91 27.26
CA SER A 128 17.55 17.91 28.72
C SER A 128 16.52 16.87 29.16
N ALA A 129 16.67 16.29 30.35
CA ALA A 129 15.67 15.41 30.95
C ALA A 129 14.35 16.17 31.15
N GLY A 130 13.38 16.01 30.24
CA GLY A 130 12.08 16.67 30.34
C GLY A 130 11.24 16.78 29.07
N GLU A 131 11.77 16.52 27.88
CA GLU A 131 10.95 16.54 26.66
C GLU A 131 10.35 15.17 26.33
N GLU A 132 9.02 15.11 26.19
CA GLU A 132 8.30 13.93 25.70
C GLU A 132 8.83 13.51 24.31
N PRO A 133 8.87 12.20 24.00
CA PRO A 133 9.26 11.73 22.69
C PRO A 133 8.34 12.32 21.61
N ARG A 134 8.86 13.24 20.79
CA ARG A 134 8.12 13.83 19.68
C ARG A 134 7.94 12.78 18.58
N MET A 135 6.72 12.26 18.46
CA MET A 135 6.33 11.39 17.34
C MET A 135 6.20 12.23 16.07
N TYR A 136 6.89 11.84 14.98
CA TYR A 136 6.69 12.44 13.67
C TYR A 136 5.61 11.65 12.91
N GLY A 137 4.45 12.27 12.73
CA GLY A 137 3.31 11.71 11.99
C GLY A 137 2.27 11.00 12.87
N PRO A 138 1.05 10.78 12.34
CA PRO A 138 -0.01 10.10 13.08
C PRO A 138 0.31 8.62 13.25
N ALA A 139 0.01 8.09 14.44
CA ALA A 139 0.15 6.66 14.73
C ALA A 139 -0.78 5.82 13.84
N SER A 140 -0.23 4.72 13.30
CA SER A 140 -1.00 3.72 12.53
C SER A 140 -2.13 3.17 13.39
N GLN A 141 -3.34 3.12 12.83
CA GLN A 141 -4.49 2.49 13.48
C GLN A 141 -4.59 1.00 13.13
N LEU A 142 -3.82 0.58 12.12
CA LEU A 142 -3.77 -0.79 11.66
C LEU A 142 -2.82 -1.67 12.51
N PRO A 143 -3.14 -2.97 12.67
CA PRO A 143 -2.20 -3.91 13.24
C PRO A 143 -0.97 -4.07 12.33
N CYS A 144 0.12 -4.63 12.87
CA CYS A 144 1.30 -4.93 12.06
C CYS A 144 0.95 -5.86 10.90
N ILE A 145 1.71 -5.78 9.82
CA ILE A 145 1.44 -6.55 8.59
C ILE A 145 1.43 -8.08 8.78
N THR A 146 2.08 -8.59 9.82
CA THR A 146 2.09 -10.02 10.17
C THR A 146 0.96 -10.43 11.12
N ALA A 147 0.32 -9.48 11.80
CA ALA A 147 -0.79 -9.77 12.70
C ALA A 147 -2.09 -10.00 11.93
N ALA A 148 -2.98 -10.79 12.52
CA ALA A 148 -4.32 -11.02 11.98
C ALA A 148 -5.10 -9.71 11.90
N LEU A 149 -5.85 -9.54 10.81
CA LEU A 149 -6.73 -8.40 10.62
C LEU A 149 -8.00 -8.53 11.47
N PRO A 150 -8.59 -7.41 11.93
CA PRO A 150 -9.85 -7.44 12.66
C PRO A 150 -11.03 -7.92 11.79
N SER A 151 -12.12 -8.35 12.43
CA SER A 151 -13.27 -8.99 11.76
C SER A 151 -14.11 -8.05 10.87
N ASN A 152 -13.96 -6.73 10.99
CA ASN A 152 -14.64 -5.74 10.13
C ASN A 152 -14.00 -5.63 8.74
N TRP A 153 -12.84 -6.27 8.51
CA TRP A 153 -12.20 -6.33 7.19
C TRP A 153 -12.87 -7.36 6.30
N LYS A 154 -13.01 -7.03 5.02
CA LYS A 154 -13.45 -7.95 3.98
C LYS A 154 -12.23 -8.55 3.28
N CYS A 155 -12.37 -9.77 2.76
CA CYS A 155 -11.30 -10.48 2.05
C CYS A 155 -11.79 -10.90 0.66
N LEU A 156 -11.00 -10.59 -0.36
CA LEU A 156 -11.09 -11.13 -1.71
C LEU A 156 -9.91 -12.07 -1.91
N ALA A 157 -10.17 -13.37 -1.85
CA ALA A 157 -9.18 -14.39 -2.19
C ALA A 157 -9.42 -14.89 -3.60
N GLY A 158 -8.36 -15.02 -4.40
CA GLY A 158 -8.50 -15.52 -5.76
C GLY A 158 -7.29 -15.21 -6.63
N ARG A 159 -7.52 -15.30 -7.94
CA ARG A 159 -6.53 -14.88 -8.95
C ARG A 159 -6.94 -13.55 -9.53
N PHE A 160 -5.99 -12.64 -9.65
CA PHE A 160 -6.21 -11.29 -10.14
C PHE A 160 -5.34 -11.03 -11.36
N ILE A 161 -5.91 -10.38 -12.37
CA ILE A 161 -5.10 -9.76 -13.43
C ILE A 161 -4.45 -8.49 -12.89
N MET A 162 -5.17 -7.79 -12.00
CA MET A 162 -4.74 -6.53 -11.44
C MET A 162 -5.42 -6.23 -10.10
N VAL A 163 -4.67 -5.62 -9.21
CA VAL A 163 -5.17 -4.89 -8.05
C VAL A 163 -4.47 -3.54 -8.05
N HIS A 164 -5.24 -2.46 -8.06
CA HIS A 164 -4.70 -1.12 -8.13
C HIS A 164 -5.46 -0.19 -7.18
N ALA A 165 -4.74 0.44 -6.27
CA ALA A 165 -5.27 1.42 -5.34
C ALA A 165 -4.87 2.81 -5.81
N SER A 166 -5.84 3.71 -5.98
CA SER A 166 -5.59 5.09 -6.41
C SER A 166 -6.22 6.07 -5.42
N TYR A 167 -5.53 7.18 -5.17
CA TYR A 167 -6.00 8.25 -4.28
C TYR A 167 -6.28 9.55 -5.02
N GLN A 168 -6.01 9.55 -6.32
CA GLN A 168 -6.26 10.66 -7.24
C GLN A 168 -7.14 10.17 -8.37
N THR A 169 -7.74 11.10 -9.09
CA THR A 169 -8.55 10.74 -10.24
C THR A 169 -7.72 10.18 -11.39
N HIS A 170 -6.52 10.74 -11.59
CA HIS A 170 -5.59 10.42 -12.67
C HIS A 170 -4.32 9.78 -12.10
N ILE A 171 -3.79 8.78 -12.80
CA ILE A 171 -2.45 8.19 -12.53
C ILE A 171 -1.41 8.55 -13.60
N GLY A 172 -1.84 9.29 -14.64
CA GLY A 172 -1.06 9.82 -15.75
C GLY A 172 -1.94 10.80 -16.53
N THR A 173 -1.37 11.52 -17.50
CA THR A 173 -2.06 12.61 -18.24
C THR A 173 -3.44 12.20 -18.76
N ASP A 174 -3.52 11.03 -19.41
CA ASP A 174 -4.74 10.49 -20.00
C ASP A 174 -5.17 9.15 -19.36
N LEU A 175 -4.85 8.94 -18.07
CA LEU A 175 -5.18 7.70 -17.35
C LEU A 175 -6.10 8.00 -16.18
N PHE A 176 -7.40 8.02 -16.47
CA PHE A 176 -8.46 8.33 -15.51
C PHE A 176 -8.96 7.04 -14.84
N VAL A 177 -8.38 6.70 -13.69
CA VAL A 177 -8.60 5.42 -13.01
C VAL A 177 -9.72 5.51 -11.97
N ALA A 178 -9.79 6.60 -11.21
CA ALA A 178 -10.78 6.81 -10.17
C ALA A 178 -11.56 8.12 -10.38
N PRO A 179 -12.47 8.19 -11.38
CA PRO A 179 -13.27 9.36 -11.71
C PRO A 179 -14.02 10.04 -10.55
N GLN A 180 -14.37 9.26 -9.53
CA GLN A 180 -15.15 9.72 -8.38
C GLN A 180 -14.28 10.21 -7.21
N SER A 181 -12.95 10.08 -7.31
CA SER A 181 -12.00 10.53 -6.29
C SER A 181 -12.02 12.05 -6.14
N LYS A 182 -11.91 12.51 -4.89
CA LYS A 182 -11.76 13.94 -4.57
C LYS A 182 -10.51 14.13 -3.72
N LEU A 183 -9.89 15.29 -3.86
CA LEU A 183 -8.82 15.68 -2.95
C LEU A 183 -9.36 15.78 -1.52
N ASN A 184 -8.68 15.12 -0.58
CA ASN A 184 -8.98 15.19 0.85
C ASN A 184 -10.33 14.53 1.22
N ASP A 185 -10.75 13.49 0.50
CA ASP A 185 -11.94 12.69 0.85
C ASP A 185 -11.64 11.58 1.87
N GLY A 186 -10.37 11.31 2.17
CA GLY A 186 -9.96 10.24 3.06
C GLY A 186 -10.31 8.84 2.53
N LEU A 187 -10.43 8.68 1.20
CA LEU A 187 -10.76 7.42 0.55
C LEU A 187 -9.64 6.95 -0.38
N ILE A 188 -9.47 5.63 -0.42
CA ILE A 188 -8.66 4.92 -1.40
C ILE A 188 -9.62 4.24 -2.38
N TRP A 189 -9.47 4.49 -3.66
CA TRP A 189 -10.24 3.81 -4.70
C TRP A 189 -9.53 2.52 -5.09
N LEU A 190 -10.08 1.39 -4.63
CA LEU A 190 -9.52 0.07 -4.89
C LEU A 190 -10.17 -0.53 -6.13
N LEU A 191 -9.40 -0.66 -7.20
CA LEU A 191 -9.76 -1.30 -8.45
C LEU A 191 -9.20 -2.72 -8.50
N VAL A 192 -10.06 -3.71 -8.74
CA VAL A 192 -9.71 -5.13 -8.79
C VAL A 192 -10.25 -5.72 -10.08
N ILE A 193 -9.38 -6.42 -10.82
CA ILE A 193 -9.75 -7.20 -12.00
C ILE A 193 -9.46 -8.68 -11.71
N HIS A 194 -10.53 -9.47 -11.60
CA HIS A 194 -10.43 -10.90 -11.38
C HIS A 194 -9.95 -11.63 -12.64
N ALA A 195 -9.24 -12.75 -12.47
CA ALA A 195 -8.70 -13.56 -13.56
C ALA A 195 -9.76 -14.20 -14.48
N SER A 196 -11.04 -14.16 -14.07
CA SER A 196 -12.16 -14.56 -14.94
C SER A 196 -12.43 -13.57 -16.08
N ALA A 197 -11.77 -12.40 -16.11
CA ALA A 197 -11.90 -11.46 -17.21
C ALA A 197 -11.32 -12.04 -18.50
N SER A 198 -12.12 -12.00 -19.57
CA SER A 198 -11.63 -12.32 -20.91
C SER A 198 -10.69 -11.22 -21.42
N ARG A 199 -9.80 -11.59 -22.35
CA ARG A 199 -8.85 -10.64 -22.96
C ARG A 199 -9.56 -9.45 -23.62
N SER A 200 -10.72 -9.67 -24.25
CA SER A 200 -11.50 -8.59 -24.85
C SER A 200 -12.06 -7.62 -23.81
N GLN A 201 -12.50 -8.12 -22.64
CA GLN A 201 -12.92 -7.27 -21.52
C GLN A 201 -11.75 -6.44 -20.98
N VAL A 202 -10.55 -7.04 -20.86
CA VAL A 202 -9.34 -6.31 -20.44
C VAL A 202 -8.97 -5.24 -21.47
N VAL A 203 -9.01 -5.55 -22.78
CA VAL A 203 -8.79 -4.55 -23.85
C VAL A 203 -9.79 -3.41 -23.75
N GLN A 204 -11.08 -3.72 -23.63
CA GLN A 204 -12.13 -2.72 -23.54
C GLN A 204 -12.00 -1.88 -22.25
N PHE A 205 -11.58 -2.49 -21.14
CA PHE A 205 -11.24 -1.78 -19.91
C PHE A 205 -10.09 -0.78 -20.15
N LEU A 206 -8.96 -1.22 -20.72
CA LEU A 206 -7.80 -0.37 -20.99
C LEU A 206 -8.13 0.78 -21.96
N LEU A 207 -8.92 0.52 -23.00
CA LEU A 207 -9.36 1.56 -23.94
C LEU A 207 -10.30 2.60 -23.30
N ARG A 208 -11.01 2.22 -22.22
CA ARG A 208 -11.93 3.12 -21.51
C ARG A 208 -11.28 3.90 -20.39
N LEU A 209 -10.05 3.57 -19.97
CA LEU A 209 -9.30 4.32 -18.95
C LEU A 209 -9.09 5.79 -19.32
N SER A 210 -8.89 6.11 -20.60
CA SER A 210 -8.71 7.51 -21.03
C SER A 210 -9.98 8.36 -20.92
N SER A 211 -11.15 7.72 -20.97
CA SER A 211 -12.44 8.40 -20.84
C SER A 211 -13.07 8.26 -19.46
N GLY A 212 -12.51 7.42 -18.58
CA GLY A 212 -13.12 7.05 -17.29
C GLY A 212 -14.41 6.24 -17.39
N SER A 213 -14.76 5.74 -18.57
CA SER A 213 -16.02 5.03 -18.80
C SER A 213 -15.94 3.53 -18.47
N HIS A 214 -14.84 3.09 -17.86
CA HIS A 214 -14.60 1.72 -17.42
C HIS A 214 -15.46 1.30 -16.21
N ILE A 215 -16.03 2.26 -15.48
CA ILE A 215 -16.83 2.00 -14.27
C ILE A 215 -18.28 1.60 -14.59
N ASN A 216 -18.84 2.11 -15.69
CA ASN A 216 -20.26 1.95 -16.04
C ASN A 216 -20.49 0.89 -17.12
N SER A 217 -19.71 -0.19 -17.12
CA SER A 217 -19.90 -1.28 -18.08
C SER A 217 -20.94 -2.28 -17.59
N ASN A 218 -22.16 -2.20 -18.14
CA ASN A 218 -23.23 -3.17 -17.90
C ASN A 218 -22.70 -4.62 -18.01
N GLY A 219 -22.71 -5.36 -16.90
CA GLY A 219 -22.46 -6.79 -16.85
C GLY A 219 -21.05 -7.23 -16.43
N TRP A 220 -20.15 -6.33 -16.00
CA TRP A 220 -18.80 -6.69 -15.50
C TRP A 220 -18.60 -6.49 -14.01
N ASP A 221 -19.64 -6.11 -13.27
CA ASP A 221 -19.54 -5.72 -11.86
C ASP A 221 -18.91 -6.81 -10.98
N ASP A 222 -19.03 -8.09 -11.36
CA ASP A 222 -18.39 -9.19 -10.63
C ASP A 222 -16.93 -9.45 -10.99
N ILE A 223 -16.48 -8.97 -12.15
CA ILE A 223 -15.16 -9.24 -12.73
C ILE A 223 -14.23 -8.04 -12.52
N ILE A 224 -14.72 -6.83 -12.78
CA ILE A 224 -14.00 -5.56 -12.65
C ILE A 224 -14.74 -4.73 -11.61
N LYS A 225 -14.12 -4.54 -10.46
CA LYS A 225 -14.72 -3.85 -9.31
C LYS A 225 -13.90 -2.62 -8.97
N ILE A 226 -14.55 -1.48 -8.82
CA ILE A 226 -13.95 -0.30 -8.20
C ILE A 226 -14.84 0.15 -7.06
N PHE A 227 -14.24 0.31 -5.87
CA PHE A 227 -14.99 0.70 -4.68
C PHE A 227 -14.09 1.46 -3.69
N PRO A 228 -14.67 2.36 -2.88
CA PRO A 228 -13.91 3.15 -1.92
C PRO A 228 -13.62 2.34 -0.64
N VAL A 229 -12.39 2.46 -0.15
CA VAL A 229 -11.87 1.82 1.06
C VAL A 229 -11.07 2.82 1.89
N ARG A 230 -10.89 2.56 3.19
CA ARG A 230 -10.03 3.38 4.07
C ARG A 230 -8.63 2.79 4.24
N ALA A 231 -8.54 1.48 4.11
CA ALA A 231 -7.31 0.74 4.28
C ALA A 231 -7.38 -0.55 3.46
N PHE A 232 -6.23 -1.06 3.06
CA PHE A 232 -6.12 -2.35 2.38
C PHE A 232 -4.85 -3.10 2.79
N ARG A 233 -4.86 -4.41 2.57
CA ARG A 233 -3.70 -5.29 2.67
C ARG A 233 -3.72 -6.26 1.50
N ILE A 234 -2.66 -6.28 0.70
CA ILE A 234 -2.49 -7.24 -0.40
C ILE A 234 -1.43 -8.25 0.05
N GLU A 235 -1.76 -9.53 -0.07
CA GLU A 235 -0.88 -10.66 0.24
C GLU A 235 -0.75 -11.54 -1.01
N PRO A 236 0.29 -11.33 -1.83
CA PRO A 236 0.58 -12.21 -2.96
C PRO A 236 0.97 -13.62 -2.49
N GLU A 237 0.62 -14.64 -3.27
CA GLU A 237 1.03 -16.02 -3.03
C GLU A 237 2.55 -16.20 -3.22
N VAL A 238 3.23 -16.89 -2.31
CA VAL A 238 4.70 -17.03 -2.31
C VAL A 238 5.22 -17.98 -3.40
N ASN A 239 4.38 -18.91 -3.85
CA ASN A 239 4.79 -20.01 -4.74
C ASN A 239 4.69 -19.68 -6.24
N GLU A 240 4.29 -18.46 -6.60
CA GLU A 240 4.19 -18.03 -8.00
C GLU A 240 5.38 -17.16 -8.43
N ALA A 241 5.63 -17.09 -9.73
CA ALA A 241 6.63 -16.17 -10.27
C ALA A 241 6.29 -14.73 -9.84
N PRO A 242 7.26 -13.96 -9.31
CA PRO A 242 6.99 -12.62 -8.83
C PRO A 242 6.53 -11.73 -10.00
N GLY A 243 5.45 -10.98 -9.76
CA GLY A 243 5.05 -9.85 -10.61
C GLY A 243 5.72 -8.55 -10.14
N TYR A 244 5.34 -7.44 -10.74
CA TYR A 244 5.73 -6.12 -10.22
C TYR A 244 4.70 -5.61 -9.23
N MET A 245 5.19 -5.07 -8.11
CA MET A 245 4.43 -4.22 -7.20
C MET A 245 5.03 -2.83 -7.25
N THR A 246 4.19 -1.82 -7.36
CA THR A 246 4.62 -0.43 -7.47
C THR A 246 3.93 0.46 -6.46
N VAL A 247 4.65 1.48 -5.99
CA VAL A 247 4.16 2.56 -5.14
C VAL A 247 4.51 3.87 -5.83
N ASP A 248 3.52 4.66 -6.19
CA ASP A 248 3.67 5.90 -6.97
C ASP A 248 4.49 5.73 -8.27
N GLY A 249 4.39 4.56 -8.91
CA GLY A 249 5.15 4.19 -10.12
C GLY A 249 6.52 3.54 -9.86
N GLU A 250 7.02 3.60 -8.64
CA GLU A 250 8.33 3.03 -8.27
C GLU A 250 8.20 1.57 -7.83
N VAL A 251 9.13 0.72 -8.26
CA VAL A 251 9.14 -0.71 -7.88
C VAL A 251 9.45 -0.88 -6.40
N VAL A 252 8.63 -1.69 -5.73
CA VAL A 252 8.86 -2.12 -4.34
C VAL A 252 9.06 -3.63 -4.23
N GLU A 253 9.50 -4.07 -3.06
CA GLU A 253 9.65 -5.49 -2.74
C GLU A 253 8.33 -6.25 -2.99
N TYR A 254 8.41 -7.34 -3.76
CA TYR A 254 7.26 -8.20 -4.01
C TYR A 254 6.89 -8.97 -2.74
N GLY A 255 5.69 -8.72 -2.23
CA GLY A 255 5.20 -9.40 -1.04
C GLY A 255 4.00 -8.68 -0.40
N PRO A 256 3.66 -9.05 0.84
CA PRO A 256 2.63 -8.38 1.60
C PRO A 256 2.88 -6.87 1.68
N ILE A 257 1.84 -6.11 1.35
CA ILE A 257 1.80 -4.66 1.49
C ILE A 257 0.51 -4.26 2.21
N GLN A 258 0.60 -3.32 3.14
CA GLN A 258 -0.53 -2.79 3.88
C GLN A 258 -0.54 -1.27 3.74
N ALA A 259 -1.73 -0.68 3.61
CA ALA A 259 -1.89 0.76 3.43
C ALA A 259 -3.03 1.32 4.28
N GLU A 260 -2.81 2.51 4.84
CA GLU A 260 -3.78 3.31 5.60
C GLU A 260 -3.78 4.74 5.10
N ILE A 261 -4.97 5.30 4.84
CA ILE A 261 -5.12 6.70 4.42
C ILE A 261 -5.19 7.66 5.60
N PHE A 262 -4.50 8.79 5.44
CA PHE A 262 -4.52 9.91 6.38
C PHE A 262 -4.97 11.19 5.67
N PRO A 263 -6.19 11.67 5.94
CA PRO A 263 -6.68 12.89 5.34
C PRO A 263 -5.98 14.13 5.92
N GLY A 264 -5.80 15.14 5.08
CA GLY A 264 -5.34 16.48 5.48
C GLY A 264 -3.87 16.61 5.90
N LEU A 265 -3.03 15.59 5.72
CA LEU A 265 -1.63 15.63 6.18
C LEU A 265 -0.70 16.50 5.35
N ILE A 266 -1.00 16.71 4.06
CA ILE A 266 -0.14 17.47 3.14
C ILE A 266 -0.91 18.64 2.54
N LYS A 267 -0.22 19.76 2.32
CA LYS A 267 -0.74 20.91 1.58
C LYS A 267 -0.11 20.93 0.21
N VAL A 268 -0.95 20.91 -0.82
CA VAL A 268 -0.54 20.96 -2.23
C VAL A 268 -1.08 22.24 -2.84
N MET A 269 -0.27 22.93 -3.64
CA MET A 269 -0.72 24.08 -4.41
C MET A 269 -1.56 23.58 -5.59
N VAL A 270 -2.76 24.12 -5.72
CA VAL A 270 -3.67 23.84 -6.84
C VAL A 270 -3.87 25.16 -7.60
N PRO A 271 -3.79 25.17 -8.94
CA PRO A 271 -3.98 26.37 -9.75
C PRO A 271 -5.40 26.97 -9.64
#